data_AF-A0A6A7N5K5-F1
#
_entry.id   AF-A0A6A7N5K5-F1
#
_cell.length_a   1.000
_cell.length_b   1.000
_cell.length_c   1.000
_cell.angle_alpha   90.00
_cell.angle_beta   90.00
_cell.angle_gamma   90.00
#
_symmetry.space_group_name_H-M   'P 1'
#
loop_
_entity.id
_entity.type
_entity.pdbx_description
1 polymer ?
#
loop_
_entity_poly.entity_id
_entity_poly.type
_entity_poly.pdbx_seq_one_letter_code
_entity_poly.pdbx_strand_id
1 'polypeptide(L)'
;MDAASIQTVRDINERSIALDREFIGCIYCNADRLFSYTAPQMGTDRSAPPEAGACPKGKEQAAWYHTRGAYRKSFQNNVFSTPDQWWSDNYFGPGYLGTTDSRILKYPPNGRAYYGVATQIGVTR
;
A
#
# COMPACT_ATOMS: atom_id res chain seq x y z
N MET A 1 -4.55 8.04 10.91
CA MET A 1 -4.28 6.96 9.93
C MET A 1 -3.68 7.53 8.65
N ASP A 2 -4.44 8.25 7.81
CA ASP A 2 -3.97 8.71 6.49
C ASP A 2 -2.62 9.43 6.50
N ALA A 3 -2.37 10.33 7.46
CA ALA A 3 -1.07 11.01 7.59
C ALA A 3 0.10 10.04 7.82
N ALA A 4 -0.09 9.02 8.68
CA ALA A 4 0.93 7.99 8.91
C ALA A 4 1.12 7.12 7.67
N SER A 5 0.03 6.74 6.99
CA SER A 5 0.11 5.97 5.75
C SER A 5 0.81 6.72 4.61
N ILE A 6 0.54 8.01 4.46
CA ILE A 6 1.23 8.88 3.51
C ILE A 6 2.72 8.91 3.82
N GLN A 7 3.09 9.04 5.10
CA GLN A 7 4.49 9.03 5.51
C GLN A 7 5.15 7.68 5.22
N THR A 8 4.50 6.55 5.54
CA THR A 8 5.00 5.21 5.22
C THR A 8 5.31 5.07 3.73
N VAL A 9 4.39 5.50 2.86
CA VAL A 9 4.59 5.40 1.41
C VAL A 9 5.73 6.32 0.95
N ARG A 10 5.86 7.53 1.51
CA ARG A 10 6.99 8.44 1.24
C ARG A 10 8.33 7.82 1.59
N ASP A 11 8.43 7.18 2.76
CA ASP A 11 9.67 6.59 3.25
C ASP A 11 10.19 5.44 2.35
N ILE A 12 9.30 4.82 1.56
CA ILE A 12 9.58 3.56 0.87
C ILE A 12 9.57 3.71 -0.67
N ASN A 13 8.77 4.61 -1.23
CA ASN A 13 8.52 4.65 -2.68
C ASN A 13 9.78 4.95 -3.50
N GLU A 14 10.67 5.83 -3.03
CA GLU A 14 11.93 6.10 -3.74
C GLU A 14 12.83 4.88 -3.79
N ARG A 15 12.92 4.12 -2.69
CA ARG A 15 13.65 2.85 -2.63
C ARG A 15 13.00 1.80 -3.53
N SER A 16 11.67 1.73 -3.56
CA SER A 16 10.93 0.87 -4.48
C SER A 16 11.32 1.13 -5.93
N ILE A 17 11.35 2.41 -6.32
CA ILE A 17 11.68 2.85 -7.67
C ILE A 17 13.14 2.55 -8.02
N ALA A 18 14.06 2.90 -7.11
CA ALA A 18 15.49 2.71 -7.34
C ALA A 18 15.88 1.22 -7.50
N LEU A 19 15.16 0.32 -6.83
CA LEU A 19 15.42 -1.12 -6.88
C LEU A 19 14.59 -1.87 -7.92
N ASP A 20 13.61 -1.21 -8.55
CA ASP A 20 12.60 -1.86 -9.38
C ASP A 20 11.92 -3.02 -8.64
N ARG A 21 11.49 -2.79 -7.39
CA ARG A 21 10.85 -3.80 -6.54
C ARG A 21 9.62 -3.25 -5.86
N GLU A 22 8.57 -4.05 -5.82
CA GLU A 22 7.41 -3.80 -4.97
C GLU A 22 7.76 -4.09 -3.51
N PHE A 23 7.39 -3.17 -2.63
CA PHE A 23 7.45 -3.34 -1.18
C PHE A 23 6.05 -3.32 -0.61
N ILE A 24 5.80 -4.12 0.41
CA ILE A 24 4.51 -4.25 1.10
C ILE A 24 4.70 -4.24 2.62
N GLY A 25 3.69 -3.79 3.36
CA GLY A 25 3.66 -3.92 4.80
C GLY A 25 2.30 -3.57 5.40
N CYS A 26 2.25 -3.64 6.74
CA CYS A 26 1.06 -3.31 7.51
C CYS A 26 1.19 -1.96 8.23
N ILE A 27 0.05 -1.30 8.42
CA ILE A 27 -0.13 -0.14 9.28
C ILE A 27 -1.00 -0.56 10.46
N TYR A 28 -0.52 -0.34 11.68
CA TYR A 28 -1.24 -0.69 12.92
C TYR A 28 -1.49 0.50 13.83
N CYS A 29 -2.54 0.37 14.64
CA CYS A 29 -2.83 1.25 15.76
C CYS A 29 -2.11 0.75 17.02
N ASN A 30 -1.43 1.64 17.72
CA ASN A 30 -0.84 1.38 19.04
C ASN A 30 -1.84 1.69 20.16
N ALA A 31 -1.53 1.26 21.39
CA ALA A 31 -2.39 1.48 22.56
C ALA A 31 -2.60 2.98 22.89
N ASP A 32 -1.65 3.83 22.53
CA ASP A 32 -1.72 5.30 22.64
C ASP A 32 -2.51 5.97 21.49
N ARG A 33 -3.15 5.17 20.62
CA ARG A 33 -3.91 5.61 19.44
C ARG A 33 -3.06 6.26 18.34
N LEU A 34 -1.74 6.16 18.43
CA LEU A 34 -0.84 6.53 17.34
C LEU A 34 -0.69 5.38 16.34
N PHE A 35 -0.41 5.74 15.09
CA PHE A 35 -0.24 4.76 14.01
C PHE A 35 1.25 4.54 13.73
N SER A 36 1.62 3.28 13.53
CA SER A 36 2.96 2.86 13.10
C SER A 36 2.85 1.84 11.98
N TYR A 37 3.98 1.48 11.37
CA TYR A 37 4.01 0.54 10.26
C TYR A 37 5.13 -0.49 10.41
N THR A 38 4.95 -1.66 9.83
CA THR A 38 5.96 -2.72 9.83
C THR A 38 7.10 -2.37 8.89
N ALA A 39 8.30 -2.90 9.17
CA ALA A 39 9.36 -2.90 8.17
C ALA A 39 8.84 -3.49 6.86
N PRO A 40 9.12 -2.86 5.70
CA PRO A 40 8.57 -3.32 4.43
C PRO A 40 9.24 -4.63 4.00
N GLN A 41 8.41 -5.58 3.55
CA GLN A 41 8.90 -6.78 2.91
C GLN A 41 9.08 -6.52 1.42
N MET A 42 10.28 -6.83 0.92
CA MET A 42 10.60 -6.70 -0.50
C MET A 42 10.01 -7.87 -1.29
N GLY A 43 9.32 -7.55 -2.37
CA GLY A 43 8.84 -8.50 -3.36
C GLY A 43 9.74 -8.57 -4.59
N THR A 44 9.10 -8.85 -5.71
CA THR A 44 9.68 -8.87 -7.05
C THR A 44 9.38 -7.56 -7.79
N ASP A 45 9.69 -7.53 -9.07
CA ASP A 45 9.35 -6.45 -9.99
C ASP A 45 7.86 -6.44 -10.42
N ARG A 46 7.07 -7.44 -9.97
CA ARG A 46 5.68 -7.67 -10.38
C ARG A 46 4.69 -7.89 -9.24
N SER A 47 5.18 -8.37 -8.10
CA SER A 47 4.35 -8.72 -6.94
C SER A 47 5.17 -8.72 -5.66
N ALA A 48 4.56 -8.39 -4.54
CA ALA A 48 5.07 -8.72 -3.21
C ALA A 48 4.22 -9.80 -2.51
N PRO A 49 4.75 -10.44 -1.46
CA PRO A 49 4.05 -11.49 -0.73
C PRO A 49 2.85 -10.89 0.02
N PRO A 50 1.60 -11.21 -0.34
CA PRO A 50 0.43 -10.51 0.19
C PRO A 50 0.27 -10.66 1.71
N GLU A 51 0.74 -11.77 2.28
CA GLU A 51 0.73 -12.04 3.71
C GLU A 51 1.51 -10.99 4.53
N ALA A 52 2.46 -10.30 3.91
CA ALA A 52 3.20 -9.22 4.55
C ALA A 52 2.36 -7.94 4.73
N GLY A 53 1.18 -7.85 4.12
CA GLY A 53 0.17 -6.83 4.41
C GLY A 53 -0.54 -7.04 5.76
N ALA A 54 -0.43 -8.23 6.35
CA ALA A 54 -0.99 -8.54 7.66
C ALA A 54 -0.10 -8.02 8.79
N CYS A 55 -0.72 -7.44 9.80
CA CYS A 55 -0.01 -6.99 10.99
C CYS A 55 0.43 -8.16 11.87
N PRO A 56 1.58 -8.04 12.55
CA PRO A 56 2.04 -9.05 13.50
C PRO A 56 1.03 -9.31 14.61
N LYS A 57 1.03 -10.53 15.16
CA LYS A 57 0.14 -10.93 16.27
C LYS A 57 0.22 -9.92 17.42
N GLY A 58 -0.94 -9.45 17.88
CA GLY A 58 -1.05 -8.47 18.97
C GLY A 58 -0.97 -7.01 18.53
N LYS A 59 -0.84 -6.73 17.24
CA LYS A 59 -1.05 -5.39 16.67
C LYS A 59 -2.45 -5.30 16.05
N GLU A 60 -3.12 -4.18 16.28
CA GLU A 60 -4.43 -3.90 15.69
C GLU A 60 -4.24 -3.46 14.24
N GLN A 61 -4.69 -4.28 13.28
CA GLN A 61 -4.67 -3.96 11.86
C GLN A 61 -5.49 -2.68 11.60
N ALA A 62 -4.83 -1.64 11.07
CA ALA A 62 -5.51 -0.41 10.66
C ALA A 62 -5.61 -0.29 9.13
N ALA A 63 -4.57 -0.71 8.41
CA ALA A 63 -4.48 -0.65 6.97
C ALA A 63 -3.26 -1.46 6.48
N TRP A 64 -3.08 -1.54 5.16
CA TRP A 64 -1.88 -2.07 4.52
C TRP A 64 -1.35 -1.09 3.47
N TYR A 65 -0.09 -1.23 3.09
CA TYR A 65 0.51 -0.44 2.04
C TYR A 65 1.31 -1.31 1.08
N HIS A 66 1.40 -0.90 -0.18
CA HIS A 66 2.41 -1.41 -1.11
C HIS A 66 2.89 -0.31 -2.08
N THR A 67 3.89 -0.63 -2.89
CA THR A 67 4.55 0.31 -3.82
C THR A 67 4.75 -0.32 -5.19
N ARG A 68 4.95 0.48 -6.23
CA ARG A 68 5.31 -0.02 -7.57
C ARG A 68 6.65 0.54 -8.00
N GLY A 69 7.61 -0.36 -8.22
CA GLY A 69 9.00 -0.01 -8.48
C GLY A 69 9.33 0.45 -9.90
N ALA A 70 8.55 0.10 -10.92
CA ALA A 70 8.81 0.60 -12.26
C ALA A 70 7.55 0.74 -13.10
N TYR A 71 7.57 1.72 -14.00
CA TYR A 71 6.59 1.81 -15.07
C TYR A 71 6.80 0.64 -16.04
N ARG A 72 5.74 -0.12 -16.28
CA ARG A 72 5.74 -1.18 -17.29
C ARG A 72 4.57 -0.98 -18.24
N LYS A 73 4.84 -0.89 -19.55
CA LYS A 73 3.82 -0.63 -20.59
C LYS A 73 2.67 -1.64 -20.58
N SER A 74 2.92 -2.89 -20.16
CA SER A 74 1.92 -3.96 -20.09
C SER A 74 1.07 -3.94 -18.81
N PHE A 75 1.29 -3.00 -17.88
CA PHE A 75 0.61 -2.94 -16.60
C PHE A 75 -0.11 -1.61 -16.41
N GLN A 76 -1.23 -1.65 -15.68
CA GLN A 76 -1.83 -0.44 -15.14
C GLN A 76 -1.04 -0.02 -13.89
N ASN A 77 0.00 0.79 -14.08
CA ASN A 77 1.02 1.08 -13.05
C ASN A 77 0.53 1.95 -11.89
N ASN A 78 -0.60 2.63 -12.04
CA ASN A 78 -1.02 3.66 -11.09
C ASN A 78 -2.46 3.44 -10.63
N VAL A 79 -2.82 2.17 -10.41
CA VAL A 79 -4.12 1.74 -9.88
C VAL A 79 -3.96 0.52 -8.98
N PHE A 80 -4.93 0.27 -8.12
CA PHE A 80 -5.05 -1.00 -7.40
C PHE A 80 -5.50 -2.09 -8.37
N SER A 81 -4.79 -3.22 -8.40
CA SER A 81 -5.17 -4.41 -9.14
C SER A 81 -6.38 -5.10 -8.50
N THR A 82 -7.03 -6.02 -9.22
CA THR A 82 -8.12 -6.83 -8.66
C THR A 82 -7.69 -7.62 -7.41
N PRO A 83 -6.49 -8.26 -7.38
CA PRO A 83 -5.94 -8.82 -6.14
C PRO A 83 -5.82 -7.83 -4.98
N ASP A 84 -5.33 -6.61 -5.23
CA ASP A 84 -5.16 -5.60 -4.16
C ASP A 84 -6.50 -5.21 -3.53
N GLN A 85 -7.52 -5.04 -4.36
CA GLN A 85 -8.88 -4.73 -3.93
C GLN A 85 -9.44 -5.88 -3.08
N TRP A 86 -9.27 -7.13 -3.53
CA TRP A 86 -9.72 -8.30 -2.79
C TRP A 86 -9.08 -8.42 -1.40
N TRP A 87 -7.77 -8.17 -1.28
CA TRP A 87 -7.09 -8.18 0.03
C TRP A 87 -7.59 -7.09 0.96
N SER A 88 -7.85 -5.89 0.43
CA SER A 88 -8.41 -4.78 1.18
C SER A 88 -9.81 -5.11 1.72
N ASP A 89 -10.67 -5.65 0.85
CA ASP A 89 -12.07 -5.95 1.16
C ASP A 89 -12.23 -7.10 2.15
N ASN A 90 -11.34 -8.11 2.10
CA ASN A 90 -11.52 -9.35 2.85
C ASN A 90 -10.63 -9.47 4.10
N TYR A 91 -9.48 -8.77 4.17
CA TYR A 91 -8.48 -9.04 5.21
C TYR A 91 -7.89 -7.81 5.88
N PHE A 92 -7.45 -6.82 5.09
CA PHE A 92 -6.50 -5.81 5.61
C PHE A 92 -7.10 -4.43 5.80
N GLY A 93 -8.35 -4.22 5.36
CA GLY A 93 -8.99 -2.92 5.38
C GLY A 93 -8.38 -1.98 4.33
N PRO A 94 -8.30 -0.67 4.60
CA PRO A 94 -7.82 0.31 3.63
C PRO A 94 -6.42 0.00 3.08
N GLY A 95 -6.27 0.12 1.76
CA GLY A 95 -4.99 -0.03 1.07
C GLY A 95 -4.38 1.31 0.68
N TYR A 96 -3.05 1.41 0.77
CA TYR A 96 -2.28 2.57 0.32
C TYR A 96 -1.25 2.15 -0.73
N LEU A 97 -1.22 2.86 -1.85
CA LEU A 97 -0.35 2.53 -2.98
C LEU A 97 0.57 3.72 -3.31
N GLY A 98 1.89 3.47 -3.26
CA GLY A 98 2.91 4.35 -3.84
C GLY A 98 3.13 4.02 -5.31
N THR A 99 2.92 4.99 -6.19
CA THR A 99 3.03 4.78 -7.64
C THR A 99 4.35 5.28 -8.21
N THR A 100 4.65 4.79 -9.42
CA THR A 100 5.85 5.15 -10.20
C THR A 100 5.87 6.62 -10.63
N ASP A 101 4.70 7.23 -10.78
CA ASP A 101 4.53 8.66 -11.07
C ASP A 101 4.40 9.52 -9.79
N SER A 102 4.83 8.96 -8.65
CA SER A 102 4.91 9.61 -7.35
C SER A 102 3.59 9.97 -6.68
N ARG A 103 2.46 9.42 -7.12
CA ARG A 103 1.18 9.56 -6.43
C ARG A 103 1.07 8.59 -5.26
N ILE A 104 0.28 8.98 -4.28
CA ILE A 104 -0.17 8.14 -3.19
C ILE A 104 -1.67 7.96 -3.34
N LEU A 105 -2.10 6.73 -3.59
CA LEU A 105 -3.49 6.37 -3.76
C LEU A 105 -4.00 5.63 -2.52
N LYS A 106 -5.27 5.84 -2.18
CA LYS A 106 -5.98 5.14 -1.11
C LYS A 106 -7.16 4.39 -1.67
N TYR A 107 -7.28 3.12 -1.29
CA TYR A 107 -8.44 2.30 -1.57
C TYR A 107 -9.22 2.04 -0.27
N PRO A 108 -10.50 2.47 -0.18
CA PRO A 108 -11.37 2.12 0.94
C PRO A 108 -11.98 0.71 0.75
N PRO A 109 -12.00 -0.14 1.80
CA PRO A 109 -12.61 -1.47 1.70
C PRO A 109 -14.13 -1.37 1.57
N ASN A 110 -14.75 -2.31 0.85
CA ASN A 110 -16.18 -2.36 0.53
C ASN A 110 -16.68 -1.20 -0.36
N GLY A 111 -15.76 -0.48 -1.02
CA GLY A 111 -16.09 0.49 -2.06
C GLY A 111 -16.58 -0.21 -3.31
N ARG A 112 -17.88 -0.53 -3.34
CA ARG A 112 -18.58 -1.21 -4.43
C ARG A 112 -18.05 -0.79 -5.81
N ALA A 113 -17.52 -1.81 -6.49
CA ALA A 113 -17.43 -1.94 -7.95
C ALA A 113 -16.39 -1.08 -8.69
N TYR A 114 -15.39 -1.78 -9.24
CA TYR A 114 -14.67 -1.49 -10.48
C TYR A 114 -13.76 -0.24 -10.51
N TYR A 115 -12.66 -0.39 -11.26
CA TYR A 115 -11.66 0.62 -11.61
C TYR A 115 -12.17 2.07 -11.51
N GLY A 116 -11.78 2.78 -10.43
CA GLY A 116 -12.18 4.19 -10.22
C GLY A 116 -12.31 4.64 -8.76
N VAL A 117 -12.34 3.73 -7.78
CA VAL A 117 -12.61 4.07 -6.37
C VAL A 117 -11.38 4.56 -5.58
N ALA A 118 -10.18 4.36 -6.13
CA ALA A 118 -8.95 4.79 -5.46
C ALA A 118 -8.81 6.31 -5.54
N THR A 119 -8.70 6.97 -4.38
CA THR A 119 -8.54 8.42 -4.30
C THR A 119 -7.06 8.76 -4.19
N GLN A 120 -6.59 9.73 -4.97
CA GLN A 120 -5.26 10.30 -4.72
C GLN A 120 -5.32 11.14 -3.45
N ILE A 121 -4.50 10.79 -2.47
CA ILE A 121 -4.46 11.45 -1.15
C ILE A 121 -3.13 12.16 -0.88
N GLY A 122 -2.17 12.06 -1.80
CA GLY A 122 -0.88 12.72 -1.65
C GLY A 122 0.09 12.40 -2.79
N VAL A 123 1.31 12.88 -2.59
CA VAL A 123 2.47 12.63 -3.44
C VAL A 123 3.68 12.26 -2.59
N THR A 124 4.59 11.52 -3.19
CA THR A 124 5.83 11.05 -2.55
C THR A 124 6.98 12.06 -2.61
N ARG A 125 6.84 13.11 -3.43
CA ARG A 125 7.74 14.25 -3.61
C ARG A 125 6.94 15.53 -3.84
#